data_AF-A0A927XRN5-F1
#
_entry.id   AF-A0A927XRN5-F1
#
_cell.length_a   1.000
_cell.length_b   1.000
_cell.length_c   1.000
_cell.angle_alpha   90.00
_cell.angle_beta   90.00
_cell.angle_gamma   90.00
#
_symmetry.space_group_name_H-M   'P 1'
#
loop_
_entity.id
_entity.type
_entity.pdbx_description
1 polymer ?
#
loop_
_entity_poly.entity_id
_entity_poly.type
_entity_poly.pdbx_seq_one_letter_code
_entity_poly.pdbx_strand_id
1 'polypeptide(L)'
;MYKKQLTWQKILCFAALVACGLVFLYSLGLSTDLYDGLFYALPEEAKLETAKVNVPGAEVYYHIQPFNRALLNGSIGLLLLACLLFITSTHNRRRYYIGNAISTFTFAGAGIALSVWAHTQIEHYKAEFLRIDFETYEKYASRRRKNYIDSTFWFDIHYLVIAVMILVCLALVANYVWKLHLMKAEKKLIDEGKGVTA
;
A
#
# COMPACT_ATOMS: atom_id res chain seq x y z
N MET A 1 -4.08 22.19 -24.21
CA MET A 1 -3.10 21.42 -23.39
C MET A 1 -3.50 21.37 -21.92
N TYR A 2 -3.86 22.50 -21.29
CA TYR A 2 -4.25 22.56 -19.88
C TYR A 2 -5.45 21.69 -19.47
N LYS A 3 -6.51 21.61 -20.31
CA LYS A 3 -7.65 20.71 -20.07
C LYS A 3 -7.20 19.25 -19.96
N LYS A 4 -6.27 18.80 -20.81
CA LYS A 4 -5.74 17.43 -20.78
C LYS A 4 -5.00 17.15 -19.46
N GLN A 5 -4.16 18.08 -19.00
CA GLN A 5 -3.44 17.96 -17.73
C GLN A 5 -4.40 17.87 -16.53
N LEU A 6 -5.44 18.71 -16.49
CA LEU A 6 -6.42 18.68 -15.40
C LEU A 6 -7.25 17.39 -15.40
N THR A 7 -7.60 16.86 -16.57
CA THR A 7 -8.25 15.54 -16.69
C THR A 7 -7.35 14.43 -16.15
N TRP A 8 -6.06 14.43 -16.53
CA TRP A 8 -5.09 13.46 -15.99
C TRP A 8 -4.94 13.57 -14.48
N GLN A 9 -4.87 14.77 -13.91
CA GLN A 9 -4.80 14.94 -12.46
C GLN A 9 -6.02 14.32 -11.75
N LYS A 10 -7.24 14.51 -12.29
CA LYS A 10 -8.45 13.89 -11.74
C LYS A 10 -8.35 12.38 -11.76
N ILE A 11 -7.98 11.80 -12.90
CA ILE A 11 -7.81 10.35 -13.07
C ILE A 11 -6.80 9.82 -12.06
N LEU A 12 -5.66 10.49 -11.90
CA LEU A 12 -4.61 10.09 -10.95
C LEU A 12 -5.04 10.19 -9.48
N CYS A 13 -5.85 11.20 -9.11
CA CYS A 13 -6.40 11.28 -7.75
C CYS A 13 -7.38 10.13 -7.47
N PHE A 14 -8.20 9.74 -8.45
CA PHE A 14 -9.05 8.55 -8.31
C PHE A 14 -8.22 7.26 -8.29
N ALA A 15 -7.19 7.15 -9.12
CA ALA A 15 -6.27 6.02 -9.11
C ALA A 15 -5.56 5.87 -7.74
N ALA A 16 -5.24 6.99 -7.08
CA ALA A 16 -4.70 7.00 -5.72
C ALA A 16 -5.67 6.40 -4.70
N LEU A 17 -6.96 6.78 -4.75
CA LEU A 17 -7.98 6.16 -3.89
C LEU A 17 -8.11 4.66 -4.14
N VAL A 18 -8.12 4.24 -5.41
CA VAL A 18 -8.18 2.82 -5.77
C VAL A 18 -6.96 2.07 -5.25
N ALA A 19 -5.75 2.61 -5.44
CA ALA A 19 -4.52 2.01 -4.94
C ALA A 19 -4.53 1.88 -3.40
N CYS A 20 -5.02 2.89 -2.68
CA CYS A 20 -5.19 2.81 -1.23
C CYS A 20 -6.21 1.74 -0.84
N GLY A 21 -7.32 1.63 -1.57
CA GLY A 21 -8.31 0.57 -1.38
C GLY A 21 -7.72 -0.82 -1.59
N LEU A 22 -6.84 -1.00 -2.58
CA LEU A 22 -6.14 -2.27 -2.81
C LEU A 22 -5.21 -2.63 -1.64
N VAL A 23 -4.42 -1.68 -1.13
CA VAL A 23 -3.57 -1.92 0.06
C VAL A 23 -4.40 -2.26 1.29
N PHE A 24 -5.54 -1.58 1.47
CA PHE A 24 -6.48 -1.86 2.56
C PHE A 24 -7.05 -3.28 2.46
N LEU A 25 -7.61 -3.66 1.29
CA LEU A 25 -8.15 -5.00 1.06
C LEU A 25 -7.07 -6.08 1.21
N TYR A 26 -5.86 -5.80 0.73
CA TYR A 26 -4.72 -6.69 0.90
C TYR A 26 -4.38 -6.92 2.38
N SER A 27 -4.36 -5.86 3.21
CA SER A 27 -4.13 -6.00 4.66
C SER A 27 -5.22 -6.81 5.38
N LEU A 28 -6.45 -6.77 4.88
CA LEU A 28 -7.52 -7.63 5.40
C LEU A 28 -7.34 -9.10 4.98
N GLY A 29 -6.81 -9.35 3.79
CA GLY A 29 -6.62 -10.70 3.25
C GLY A 29 -5.38 -11.41 3.80
N LEU A 30 -4.26 -10.70 3.97
CA LEU A 30 -2.94 -11.28 4.22
C LEU A 30 -2.89 -12.27 5.40
N SER A 31 -3.52 -11.94 6.53
CA SER A 31 -3.49 -12.81 7.70
C SER A 31 -4.66 -13.79 7.78
N THR A 32 -5.64 -13.73 6.87
CA THR A 32 -6.83 -14.60 6.90
C THR A 32 -6.46 -16.06 6.60
N ASP A 33 -5.65 -16.29 5.57
CA ASP A 33 -5.20 -17.65 5.23
C ASP A 33 -4.34 -18.26 6.35
N LEU A 34 -3.42 -17.48 6.92
CA LEU A 34 -2.61 -17.92 8.07
C LEU A 34 -3.48 -18.21 9.30
N TYR A 35 -4.54 -17.41 9.51
CA TYR A 35 -5.50 -17.59 10.59
C TYR A 35 -6.31 -18.88 10.45
N ASP A 36 -6.81 -19.18 9.26
CA ASP A 36 -7.63 -20.38 9.03
C ASP A 36 -6.82 -21.66 9.19
N GLY A 37 -5.54 -21.63 8.82
CA GLY A 37 -4.67 -22.80 8.82
C GLY A 37 -3.85 -23.02 10.10
N LEU A 38 -3.12 -22.00 10.55
CA LEU A 38 -2.05 -22.14 11.55
C LEU A 38 -2.48 -21.78 12.97
N PHE A 39 -3.56 -21.02 13.14
CA PHE A 39 -4.08 -20.65 14.47
C PHE A 39 -4.29 -21.87 15.38
N TYR A 40 -4.82 -22.97 14.82
CA TYR A 40 -5.08 -24.19 15.57
C TYR A 40 -3.86 -25.10 15.73
N ALA A 41 -2.74 -24.82 15.04
CA ALA A 41 -1.51 -25.59 15.16
C ALA A 41 -0.69 -25.17 16.39
N LEU A 42 -0.98 -23.98 16.94
CA LEU A 42 -0.36 -23.46 18.15
C LEU A 42 -1.32 -23.62 19.35
N PRO A 43 -0.83 -24.05 20.51
CA PRO A 43 -1.59 -24.00 21.75
C PRO A 43 -1.79 -22.53 22.19
N GLU A 44 -2.86 -22.30 22.95
CA GLU A 44 -3.31 -20.99 23.44
C GLU A 44 -2.16 -20.08 23.92
N GLU A 45 -2.35 -18.78 23.73
CA GLU A 45 -1.44 -17.63 23.73
C GLU A 45 -0.45 -17.51 24.91
N ALA A 46 -0.57 -18.35 25.94
CA ALA A 46 0.22 -18.27 27.16
C ALA A 46 1.60 -18.95 27.10
N LYS A 47 1.98 -19.64 26.01
CA LYS A 47 3.15 -20.54 26.05
C LYS A 47 3.96 -20.70 24.75
N LEU A 48 4.24 -19.64 24.00
CA LEU A 48 5.29 -19.73 22.95
C LEU A 48 6.64 -20.20 23.53
N GLU A 49 6.95 -19.87 24.79
CA GLU A 49 8.19 -20.30 25.46
C GLU A 49 8.14 -21.69 26.14
N THR A 50 6.95 -22.25 26.37
CA THR A 50 6.79 -23.48 27.21
C THR A 50 5.85 -24.53 26.64
N ALA A 51 5.20 -24.28 25.51
CA ALA A 51 4.33 -25.26 24.90
C ALA A 51 5.04 -26.01 23.77
N LYS A 52 4.76 -27.31 23.69
CA LYS A 52 5.15 -28.12 22.55
C LYS A 52 4.48 -27.55 21.31
N VAL A 53 5.26 -26.87 20.47
CA VAL A 53 4.86 -26.47 19.13
C VAL A 53 4.50 -27.75 18.37
N ASN A 54 3.23 -27.91 17.99
CA ASN A 54 2.78 -29.13 17.29
C ASN A 54 3.31 -29.17 15.86
N VAL A 55 3.61 -28.00 15.28
CA VAL A 55 4.11 -27.81 13.92
C VAL A 55 5.22 -26.76 13.95
N PRO A 56 6.50 -27.16 13.83
CA PRO A 56 7.62 -26.23 13.79
C PRO A 56 7.40 -25.12 12.75
N GLY A 57 7.66 -23.87 13.12
CA GLY A 57 7.49 -22.71 12.24
C GLY A 57 6.10 -22.09 12.24
N ALA A 58 5.08 -22.72 12.84
CA ALA A 58 3.72 -22.16 12.89
C ALA A 58 3.66 -20.80 13.61
N GLU A 59 4.65 -20.48 14.46
CA GLU A 59 4.81 -19.24 15.23
C GLU A 59 4.75 -17.96 14.36
N VAL A 60 5.08 -18.08 13.06
CA VAL A 60 4.94 -17.00 12.07
C VAL A 60 3.55 -16.36 12.09
N TYR A 61 2.52 -17.14 12.45
CA TYR A 61 1.16 -16.65 12.66
C TYR A 61 1.06 -15.54 13.71
N TYR A 62 1.75 -15.67 14.85
CA TYR A 62 1.72 -14.62 15.88
C TYR A 62 2.64 -13.45 15.50
N HIS A 63 3.77 -13.73 14.86
CA HIS A 63 4.72 -12.70 14.47
C HIS A 63 4.16 -11.75 13.40
N ILE A 64 3.31 -12.26 12.48
CA ILE A 64 2.74 -11.42 11.42
C ILE A 64 1.61 -10.49 11.89
N GLN A 65 0.95 -10.77 13.03
CA GLN A 65 -0.22 -10.01 13.48
C GLN A 65 0.09 -8.53 13.79
N PRO A 66 1.14 -8.17 14.56
CA PRO A 66 1.51 -6.78 14.78
C PRO A 66 1.82 -6.05 13.47
N PHE A 67 2.49 -6.74 12.54
CA PHE A 67 2.76 -6.21 11.21
C PHE A 67 1.48 -5.95 10.45
N ASN A 68 0.55 -6.91 10.39
CA ASN A 68 -0.70 -6.74 9.66
C ASN A 68 -1.56 -5.61 10.23
N ARG A 69 -1.58 -5.45 11.56
CA ARG A 69 -2.24 -4.31 12.23
C ARG A 69 -1.59 -2.99 11.82
N ALA A 70 -0.26 -2.91 11.77
CA ALA A 70 0.45 -1.72 11.33
C ALA A 70 0.19 -1.42 9.84
N LEU A 71 0.14 -2.45 8.99
CA LEU A 71 -0.19 -2.32 7.56
C LEU A 71 -1.62 -1.81 7.36
N LEU A 72 -2.60 -2.35 8.09
CA LEU A 72 -3.99 -1.89 8.07
C LEU A 72 -4.08 -0.42 8.48
N ASN A 73 -3.45 -0.04 9.60
CA ASN A 73 -3.41 1.36 10.06
C ASN A 73 -2.74 2.28 9.03
N GLY A 74 -1.64 1.82 8.41
CA GLY A 74 -0.95 2.54 7.35
C GLY A 74 -1.84 2.75 6.12
N SER A 75 -2.62 1.74 5.72
CA SER A 75 -3.55 1.83 4.61
C SER A 75 -4.70 2.82 4.86
N ILE A 76 -5.22 2.87 6.10
CA ILE A 76 -6.19 3.87 6.54
C ILE A 76 -5.55 5.27 6.48
N GLY A 77 -4.32 5.41 6.96
CA GLY A 77 -3.56 6.67 6.85
C GLY A 77 -3.41 7.13 5.40
N LEU A 78 -3.10 6.22 4.47
CA LEU A 78 -3.01 6.54 3.04
C LEU A 78 -4.37 6.95 2.45
N LEU A 79 -5.47 6.31 2.84
CA LEU A 79 -6.82 6.73 2.43
C LEU A 79 -7.12 8.16 2.87
N LEU A 80 -6.78 8.52 4.11
CA LEU A 80 -6.94 9.88 4.61
C LEU A 80 -6.07 10.89 3.83
N LEU A 81 -4.82 10.53 3.52
CA LEU A 81 -3.95 11.36 2.67
C LEU A 81 -4.49 11.48 1.23
N ALA A 82 -5.08 10.42 0.68
CA ALA A 82 -5.74 10.48 -0.62
C ALA A 82 -6.92 11.45 -0.60
N CYS A 83 -7.73 11.46 0.47
CA CYS A 83 -8.80 12.45 0.66
C CYS A 83 -8.26 13.89 0.69
N LEU A 84 -7.08 14.12 1.28
CA LEU A 84 -6.43 15.45 1.25
C LEU A 84 -6.12 15.91 -0.18
N LEU A 85 -5.82 15.01 -1.12
CA LEU A 85 -5.64 15.37 -2.53
C LEU A 85 -6.90 16.01 -3.14
N PHE A 86 -8.09 15.55 -2.71
CA PHE A 86 -9.36 16.11 -3.16
C PHE A 86 -9.69 17.42 -2.45
N ILE A 87 -9.49 17.48 -1.12
CA ILE A 87 -9.77 18.67 -0.30
C ILE A 87 -8.91 19.85 -0.73
N THR A 88 -7.61 19.63 -0.93
CA THR A 88 -6.70 20.68 -1.45
C THR A 88 -6.94 21.03 -2.91
N SER A 89 -7.98 20.45 -3.53
CA SER A 89 -8.40 20.70 -4.89
C SER A 89 -7.23 20.58 -5.85
N THR A 90 -6.42 19.52 -5.70
CA THR A 90 -5.24 19.29 -6.55
C THR A 90 -5.61 19.25 -8.05
N HIS A 91 -6.86 18.85 -8.32
CA HIS A 91 -7.54 18.82 -9.62
C HIS A 91 -8.04 20.17 -10.14
N ASN A 92 -7.83 21.28 -9.44
CA ASN A 92 -8.21 22.63 -9.86
C ASN A 92 -7.01 23.53 -10.16
N ARG A 93 -7.25 24.52 -11.03
CA ARG A 93 -6.21 25.32 -11.68
C ARG A 93 -5.49 26.32 -10.76
N ARG A 94 -6.18 27.00 -9.82
CA ARG A 94 -5.76 28.39 -9.50
C ARG A 94 -5.73 28.89 -8.05
N ARG A 95 -6.00 28.10 -7.00
CA ARG A 95 -6.09 28.70 -5.64
C ARG A 95 -5.16 28.18 -4.54
N TYR A 96 -4.55 27.00 -4.64
CA TYR A 96 -3.77 26.45 -3.51
C TYR A 96 -2.49 25.74 -3.98
N TYR A 97 -1.51 26.51 -4.47
CA TYR A 97 -0.25 25.96 -5.02
C TYR A 97 0.58 25.18 -4.00
N ILE A 98 0.67 25.71 -2.78
CA ILE A 98 1.43 25.09 -1.68
C ILE A 98 0.68 23.86 -1.16
N GLY A 99 -0.63 23.98 -0.89
CA GLY A 99 -1.44 22.85 -0.43
C GLY A 99 -1.45 21.68 -1.41
N ASN A 100 -1.55 21.95 -2.70
CA ASN A 100 -1.49 20.90 -3.73
C ASN A 100 -0.12 20.21 -3.78
N ALA A 101 0.97 20.99 -3.71
CA ALA A 101 2.31 20.44 -3.65
C ALA A 101 2.48 19.56 -2.41
N ILE A 102 2.17 20.10 -1.22
CA ILE A 102 2.28 19.40 0.05
C ILE A 102 1.45 18.11 0.01
N SER A 103 0.17 18.16 -0.35
CA SER A 103 -0.65 16.94 -0.39
C SER A 103 -0.13 15.91 -1.39
N THR A 104 0.35 16.33 -2.57
CA THR A 104 0.90 15.43 -3.59
C THR A 104 2.18 14.75 -3.08
N PHE A 105 3.13 15.51 -2.55
CA PHE A 105 4.41 14.98 -2.08
C PHE A 105 4.29 14.21 -0.77
N THR A 106 3.42 14.64 0.14
CA THR A 106 3.12 13.89 1.38
C THR A 106 2.47 12.55 1.04
N PHE A 107 1.48 12.52 0.13
CA PHE A 107 0.88 11.26 -0.30
C PHE A 107 1.90 10.35 -0.98
N ALA A 108 2.65 10.86 -1.96
CA ALA A 108 3.63 10.07 -2.69
C ALA A 108 4.75 9.55 -1.78
N GLY A 109 5.26 10.40 -0.86
CA GLY A 109 6.28 10.02 0.11
C GLY A 109 5.79 8.94 1.08
N ALA A 110 4.59 9.13 1.65
CA ALA A 110 4.00 8.13 2.54
C ALA A 110 3.70 6.81 1.81
N GLY A 111 3.19 6.87 0.58
CA GLY A 111 2.90 5.69 -0.24
C GLY A 111 4.14 4.89 -0.60
N ILE A 112 5.22 5.56 -1.00
CA ILE A 112 6.51 4.92 -1.28
C ILE A 112 7.12 4.34 0.01
N ALA A 113 7.14 5.10 1.10
CA ALA A 113 7.70 4.64 2.37
C ALA A 113 6.96 3.40 2.90
N LEU A 114 5.62 3.43 2.89
CA LEU A 114 4.81 2.27 3.30
C LEU A 114 5.05 1.08 2.37
N SER A 115 5.16 1.31 1.05
CA SER A 115 5.41 0.25 0.07
C SER A 115 6.75 -0.45 0.29
N VAL A 116 7.83 0.32 0.49
CA VAL A 116 9.17 -0.23 0.75
C VAL A 116 9.18 -1.01 2.07
N TRP A 117 8.63 -0.42 3.13
CA TRP A 117 8.53 -1.08 4.43
C TRP A 117 7.70 -2.37 4.34
N ALA A 118 6.51 -2.32 3.74
CA ALA A 118 5.64 -3.49 3.58
C ALA A 118 6.31 -4.60 2.79
N HIS A 119 6.97 -4.29 1.67
CA HIS A 119 7.72 -5.28 0.87
C HIS A 119 8.76 -6.01 1.72
N THR A 120 9.58 -5.27 2.47
CA THR A 120 10.64 -5.89 3.30
C THR A 120 10.09 -6.82 4.37
N GLN A 121 8.97 -6.44 5.00
CA GLN A 121 8.32 -7.26 6.03
C GLN A 121 7.64 -8.49 5.42
N ILE A 122 6.94 -8.34 4.30
CA ILE A 122 6.22 -9.45 3.64
C ILE A 122 7.20 -10.50 3.14
N GLU A 123 8.33 -10.10 2.54
CA GLU A 123 9.38 -11.04 2.12
C GLU A 123 10.01 -11.77 3.31
N HIS A 124 10.20 -11.06 4.43
CA HIS A 124 10.67 -11.68 5.66
C HIS A 124 9.70 -12.76 6.16
N TYR A 125 8.41 -12.44 6.29
CA TYR A 125 7.39 -13.40 6.73
C TYR A 125 7.14 -14.52 5.72
N LYS A 126 7.29 -14.26 4.42
CA LYS A 126 7.26 -15.29 3.38
C LYS A 126 8.38 -16.31 3.60
N ALA A 127 9.60 -15.83 3.88
CA ALA A 127 10.72 -16.70 4.19
C ALA A 127 10.50 -17.51 5.48
N GLU A 128 9.85 -16.94 6.50
CA GLU A 128 9.46 -17.68 7.70
C GLU A 128 8.36 -18.71 7.43
N PHE A 129 7.34 -18.36 6.64
CA PHE A 129 6.26 -19.26 6.24
C PHE A 129 6.81 -20.48 5.48
N LEU A 130 7.75 -20.27 4.57
CA LEU A 130 8.39 -21.36 3.82
C LEU A 130 9.30 -22.27 4.66
N ARG A 131 9.58 -21.90 5.92
CA ARG A 131 10.29 -22.78 6.88
C ARG A 131 9.35 -23.70 7.65
N ILE A 132 8.03 -23.54 7.52
CA ILE A 132 7.07 -24.45 8.12
C ILE A 132 7.28 -25.85 7.56
N ASP A 133 7.27 -26.84 8.44
CA ASP A 133 7.21 -28.24 8.03
C ASP A 133 5.78 -28.56 7.53
N PHE A 134 5.57 -28.34 6.24
CA PHE A 134 4.27 -28.57 5.58
C PHE A 134 3.83 -30.03 5.64
N GLU A 135 4.76 -30.99 5.69
CA GLU A 135 4.42 -32.42 5.80
C GLU A 135 3.84 -32.72 7.20
N THR A 136 4.48 -32.20 8.25
CA THR A 136 3.96 -32.31 9.62
C THR A 136 2.65 -31.53 9.77
N TYR A 137 2.54 -30.37 9.13
CA TYR A 137 1.33 -29.55 9.14
C TYR A 137 0.15 -30.24 8.45
N GLU A 138 0.34 -30.85 7.28
CA GLU A 138 -0.70 -31.60 6.55
C GLU A 138 -1.21 -32.77 7.38
N LYS A 139 -0.30 -33.53 8.01
CA LYS A 139 -0.66 -34.64 8.91
C LYS A 139 -1.46 -34.14 10.12
N TYR A 140 -1.07 -33.01 10.70
CA TYR A 140 -1.79 -32.37 11.81
C TYR A 140 -3.19 -31.92 11.39
N ALA A 141 -3.30 -31.17 10.30
CA ALA A 141 -4.54 -30.63 9.77
C ALA A 141 -5.52 -31.75 9.40
N SER A 142 -5.04 -32.79 8.70
CA SER A 142 -5.83 -33.97 8.34
C SER A 142 -6.35 -34.72 9.58
N ARG A 143 -5.49 -34.95 10.57
CA ARG A 143 -5.89 -35.64 11.82
C ARG A 143 -6.92 -34.84 12.61
N ARG A 144 -6.83 -33.51 12.60
CA ARG A 144 -7.73 -32.61 13.36
C ARG A 144 -8.94 -32.14 12.55
N ARG A 145 -9.07 -32.56 11.28
CA ARG A 145 -10.08 -32.05 10.32
C ARG A 145 -10.10 -30.52 10.26
N LYS A 146 -8.91 -29.93 10.17
CA LYS A 146 -8.69 -28.49 10.02
C LYS A 146 -8.24 -28.15 8.61
N ASN A 147 -8.37 -26.89 8.24
CA ASN A 147 -7.92 -26.40 6.94
C ASN A 147 -6.40 -26.51 6.85
N TYR A 148 -5.91 -26.94 5.69
CA TYR A 148 -4.51 -27.00 5.33
C TYR A 148 -4.24 -25.97 4.25
N ILE A 149 -3.19 -25.16 4.43
CA ILE A 149 -2.80 -24.10 3.51
C ILE A 149 -1.27 -24.07 3.40
N ASP A 150 -0.75 -24.29 2.20
CA ASP A 150 0.67 -24.15 1.82
C ASP A 150 0.90 -23.07 0.75
N SER A 151 -0.17 -22.41 0.32
CA SER A 151 -0.14 -21.40 -0.73
C SER A 151 0.56 -20.12 -0.27
N THR A 152 1.51 -19.64 -1.08
CA THR A 152 2.14 -18.32 -0.92
C THR A 152 1.36 -17.19 -1.59
N PHE A 153 0.13 -17.44 -2.05
CA PHE A 153 -0.64 -16.50 -2.88
C PHE A 153 -0.68 -15.08 -2.32
N TRP A 154 -1.00 -14.89 -1.04
CA TRP A 154 -1.02 -13.56 -0.43
C TRP A 154 0.37 -12.94 -0.34
N PHE A 155 1.40 -13.74 -0.08
CA PHE A 155 2.78 -13.27 -0.15
C PHE A 155 3.23 -12.95 -1.57
N ASP A 156 2.59 -13.44 -2.64
CA ASP A 156 2.99 -13.14 -4.01
C ASP A 156 2.18 -12.00 -4.63
N ILE A 157 0.88 -11.90 -4.31
CA ILE A 157 0.03 -10.81 -4.83
C ILE A 157 0.47 -9.44 -4.32
N HIS A 158 1.21 -9.37 -3.21
CA HIS A 158 1.74 -8.12 -2.67
C HIS A 158 2.60 -7.35 -3.68
N TYR A 159 3.33 -8.04 -4.57
CA TYR A 159 4.14 -7.41 -5.61
C TYR A 159 3.28 -6.55 -6.53
N LEU A 160 2.10 -7.05 -6.92
CA LEU A 160 1.15 -6.32 -7.74
C LEU A 160 0.60 -5.11 -6.99
N VAL A 161 0.18 -5.30 -5.74
CA VAL A 161 -0.38 -4.23 -4.90
C VAL A 161 0.63 -3.09 -4.71
N ILE A 162 1.88 -3.43 -4.41
CA ILE A 162 2.98 -2.48 -4.22
C ILE A 162 3.36 -1.79 -5.54
N ALA A 163 3.42 -2.54 -6.65
CA ALA A 163 3.71 -1.96 -7.96
C ALA A 163 2.67 -0.91 -8.35
N VAL A 164 1.39 -1.19 -8.15
CA VAL A 164 0.31 -0.22 -8.41
C VAL A 164 0.47 1.03 -7.54
N MET A 165 0.74 0.87 -6.24
CA MET A 165 0.93 2.01 -5.34
C MET A 165 2.11 2.90 -5.77
N ILE A 166 3.27 2.30 -6.08
CA ILE A 166 4.46 3.03 -6.54
C ILE A 166 4.19 3.74 -7.86
N LEU A 167 3.58 3.05 -8.84
CA LEU A 167 3.27 3.65 -10.14
C LEU A 167 2.34 4.87 -10.00
N VAL A 168 1.33 4.80 -9.13
CA VAL A 168 0.44 5.93 -8.88
C VAL A 168 1.18 7.08 -8.20
N CYS A 169 2.05 6.81 -7.23
CA CYS A 169 2.88 7.82 -6.59
C CYS A 169 3.78 8.55 -7.60
N LEU A 170 4.48 7.79 -8.46
CA LEU A 170 5.34 8.34 -9.51
C LEU A 170 4.54 9.15 -10.52
N ALA A 171 3.38 8.65 -10.95
CA ALA A 171 2.51 9.35 -11.89
C ALA A 171 1.96 10.66 -11.32
N LEU A 172 1.62 10.70 -10.03
CA LEU A 172 1.20 11.93 -9.34
C LEU A 172 2.31 12.99 -9.34
N VAL A 173 3.54 12.59 -9.00
CA VAL A 173 4.70 13.49 -9.00
C VAL A 173 5.02 13.98 -10.42
N ALA A 174 5.03 13.08 -11.40
CA ALA A 174 5.28 13.43 -12.80
C ALA A 174 4.22 14.41 -13.33
N ASN A 175 2.95 14.18 -13.02
CA ASN A 175 1.86 15.07 -13.41
C ASN A 175 1.95 16.45 -12.70
N TYR A 176 2.41 16.50 -11.45
CA TYR A 176 2.70 17.77 -10.77
C TYR A 176 3.85 18.52 -11.47
N VAL A 177 4.93 17.84 -11.85
CA VAL A 177 6.04 18.43 -12.62
C VAL A 177 5.55 18.95 -13.98
N TRP A 178 4.70 18.20 -14.68
CA TRP A 178 4.08 18.67 -15.93
C TRP A 178 3.27 19.95 -15.71
N LYS A 179 2.49 20.02 -14.63
CA LYS A 179 1.74 21.23 -14.25
C LYS A 179 2.67 22.43 -14.06
N LEU A 180 3.81 22.27 -13.39
CA LEU A 180 4.80 23.34 -13.22
C LEU A 180 5.33 23.87 -14.55
N HIS A 181 5.65 23.00 -15.51
CA HIS A 181 6.15 23.41 -16.82
C HIS A 181 5.10 24.21 -17.62
N LEU A 182 3.84 23.74 -17.63
CA LEU A 182 2.76 24.47 -18.29
C LEU A 182 2.54 25.86 -17.67
N MET A 183 2.64 25.98 -16.34
CA MET A 183 2.50 27.25 -15.65
C MET A 183 3.63 28.23 -15.97
N LYS A 184 4.88 27.76 -16.04
CA LYS A 184 6.02 28.59 -16.44
C LYS A 184 5.85 29.11 -17.87
N ALA A 185 5.37 28.26 -18.79
CA ALA A 185 5.06 28.66 -20.16
C ALA A 185 3.93 29.69 -20.21
N GLU A 186 2.84 29.50 -19.47
CA GLU A 186 1.74 30.48 -19.40
C GLU A 186 2.22 31.84 -18.85
N LYS A 187 3.04 31.82 -17.79
CA LYS A 187 3.58 33.07 -17.21
C LYS A 187 4.44 33.83 -18.21
N LYS A 188 5.32 33.13 -18.94
CA LYS A 188 6.18 33.74 -19.97
C LYS A 188 5.35 34.41 -21.06
N LEU A 189 4.31 33.75 -21.56
CA LEU A 189 3.41 34.32 -22.57
C LEU A 189 2.65 35.55 -22.08
N ILE A 190 2.25 35.58 -20.80
CA ILE A 190 1.60 36.75 -20.21
C ILE A 190 2.58 37.92 -20.10
N ASP A 191 3.82 37.66 -19.71
CA ASP A 191 4.85 38.69 -19.56
C ASP A 191 5.26 39.25 -20.94
N GLU A 192 5.40 38.41 -21.96
CA GLU A 192 5.60 38.81 -23.37
C GLU A 192 4.43 39.67 -23.89
N GLY A 193 3.19 39.24 -23.63
CA GLY A 193 1.99 39.99 -24.06
C GLY A 193 1.85 41.37 -23.40
N LYS A 194 2.27 41.51 -22.14
CA LYS A 194 2.30 42.81 -21.44
C LYS A 194 3.38 43.75 -21.98
N GLY A 195 4.51 43.21 -22.42
CA GLY A 195 5.61 43.98 -23.01
C GLY A 195 5.32 44.51 -24.42
N VAL A 196 4.34 43.95 -25.13
CA VAL A 196 3.89 44.45 -26.45
C VAL A 196 2.85 45.58 -26.33
N THR A 197 2.15 45.67 -25.20
CA THR A 197 1.14 46.71 -24.93
C THR A 197 1.68 47.93 -24.16
N ALA A 198 2.97 47.95 -23.82
CA ALA A 198 3.65 49.05 -23.14
C ALA A 198 4.62 49.75 -24.10
#